data_AF-A0A418B152-F1
#
_entry.id   AF-A0A418B152-F1
#
_cell.length_a   1.000
_cell.length_b   1.000
_cell.length_c   1.000
_cell.angle_alpha   90.00
_cell.angle_beta   90.00
_cell.angle_gamma   90.00
#
_symmetry.space_group_name_H-M   'P 1'
#
loop_
_entity.id
_entity.type
_entity.pdbx_description
1 polymer ?
#
loop_
_entity_poly.entity_id
_entity_poly.type
_entity_poly.pdbx_seq_one_letter_code
_entity_poly.pdbx_strand_id
1 'polypeptide(L)'
;MRVSRSTKAGYKSGLNQVKKWIMAHGSPIMLKHDGAIDLTVFQYSDFLAFIQWQYQCTSNKPGTLASYRSAIKDLYKRENVPLPVEYDGDMKDLFQGMPSSG
;
A
#
# COMPACT_ATOMS: atom_id res chain seq x y z
N MET A 1 -7.11 24.50 10.15
CA MET A 1 -7.56 23.65 9.02
C MET A 1 -8.09 22.33 9.61
N ARG A 2 -9.41 22.11 9.60
CA ARG A 2 -10.02 20.88 10.15
C ARG A 2 -9.76 19.74 9.17
N VAL A 3 -8.82 18.84 9.48
CA VAL A 3 -8.75 17.56 8.76
C VAL A 3 -10.01 16.79 9.13
N SER A 4 -10.98 16.76 8.21
CA SER A 4 -12.27 16.08 8.39
C SER A 4 -12.03 14.64 8.83
N ARG A 5 -12.76 14.22 9.88
CA ARG A 5 -12.78 12.83 10.39
C ARG A 5 -12.95 11.78 9.29
N SER A 6 -13.61 12.13 8.18
CA SER A 6 -13.80 11.26 7.01
C SER A 6 -12.51 10.84 6.30
N THR A 7 -11.44 11.65 6.30
CA THR A 7 -10.17 11.29 5.65
C THR A 7 -9.38 10.26 6.45
N LYS A 8 -9.51 10.27 7.78
CA LYS A 8 -8.80 9.33 8.68
C LYS A 8 -9.31 7.89 8.54
N ALA A 9 -10.61 7.72 8.24
CA ALA A 9 -11.22 6.40 8.05
C ALA A 9 -10.75 5.71 6.76
N GLY A 10 -10.61 6.46 5.66
CA GLY A 10 -10.15 5.93 4.37
C GLY A 10 -8.76 5.32 4.44
N TYR A 11 -7.80 6.03 5.06
CA TYR A 11 -6.44 5.50 5.23
C TYR A 11 -6.39 4.25 6.10
N LYS A 12 -7.15 4.23 7.21
CA LYS A 12 -7.21 3.08 8.10
C LYS A 12 -7.78 1.84 7.38
N SER A 13 -8.79 2.03 6.53
CA SER A 13 -9.36 0.96 5.70
C SER A 13 -8.34 0.43 4.69
N GLY A 14 -7.60 1.32 4.02
CA GLY A 14 -6.55 0.95 3.08
C GLY A 14 -5.44 0.12 3.71
N LEU A 15 -4.91 0.57 4.85
CA LEU A 15 -3.88 -0.17 5.59
C LEU A 15 -4.40 -1.51 6.10
N ASN A 16 -5.66 -1.58 6.55
CA ASN A 16 -6.26 -2.86 6.94
C ASN A 16 -6.31 -3.87 5.79
N GLN A 17 -6.57 -3.44 4.55
CA GLN A 17 -6.53 -4.35 3.41
C GLN A 17 -5.13 -4.88 3.13
N VAL A 18 -4.10 -4.03 3.20
CA VAL A 18 -2.70 -4.47 3.05
C VAL A 18 -2.37 -5.53 4.11
N LYS A 19 -2.78 -5.33 5.37
CA LYS A 19 -2.58 -6.32 6.43
C LYS A 19 -3.26 -7.66 6.16
N LYS A 20 -4.51 -7.63 5.69
CA LYS A 20 -5.24 -8.87 5.33
C LYS A 20 -4.51 -9.60 4.20
N TRP A 21 -3.99 -8.87 3.22
CA TRP A 21 -3.19 -9.45 2.15
C TRP A 21 -1.88 -10.05 2.67
N ILE A 22 -1.15 -9.35 3.54
CA ILE A 22 0.07 -9.86 4.18
C ILE A 22 -0.22 -11.17 4.92
N MET A 23 -1.33 -11.25 5.66
CA MET A 23 -1.70 -12.47 6.38
C MET A 23 -2.08 -13.64 5.46
N ALA A 24 -2.55 -13.37 4.25
CA ALA A 24 -3.01 -14.38 3.30
C ALA A 24 -1.93 -14.81 2.29
N HIS A 25 -1.09 -13.87 1.84
CA HIS A 25 -0.10 -14.06 0.78
C HIS A 25 1.33 -13.73 1.21
N GLY A 26 1.48 -12.82 2.18
CA GLY A 26 2.79 -12.38 2.68
C GLY A 26 3.24 -13.21 3.89
N SER A 27 4.06 -12.58 4.74
CA SER A 27 4.56 -13.20 5.96
C SER A 27 4.19 -12.39 7.21
N PRO A 28 3.95 -13.07 8.35
CA PRO A 28 3.59 -12.40 9.60
C PRO A 28 4.71 -11.48 10.12
N ILE A 29 5.97 -11.71 9.72
CA ILE A 29 7.12 -10.83 10.04
C ILE A 29 6.97 -9.41 9.50
N MET A 30 6.13 -9.20 8.49
CA MET A 30 5.88 -7.90 7.88
C MET A 30 4.87 -7.08 8.71
N LEU A 31 4.35 -7.66 9.79
CA LEU A 31 3.50 -7.01 10.75
C LEU A 31 4.26 -6.85 12.07
N LYS A 32 4.14 -5.68 12.67
CA LYS A 32 4.62 -5.39 14.03
C LYS A 32 3.82 -6.23 15.03
N HIS A 33 4.35 -6.35 16.26
CA HIS A 33 3.65 -7.01 17.37
C HIS A 33 2.24 -6.43 17.63
N ASP A 34 2.06 -5.12 17.44
CA ASP A 34 0.77 -4.43 17.58
C ASP A 34 -0.21 -4.71 16.42
N GLY A 35 0.22 -5.44 15.39
CA GLY A 35 -0.57 -5.70 14.18
C GLY A 35 -0.62 -4.50 13.22
N ALA A 36 0.31 -3.55 13.35
CA ALA A 36 0.59 -2.53 12.34
C ALA A 36 1.52 -3.08 11.25
N ILE A 37 1.56 -2.45 10.08
CA ILE A 37 2.51 -2.84 9.02
C ILE A 37 3.90 -2.41 9.44
N ASP A 38 4.86 -3.33 9.38
CA ASP A 38 6.26 -3.04 9.69
C ASP A 38 6.95 -2.49 8.45
N LEU A 39 7.17 -1.17 8.40
CA LEU A 39 7.83 -0.51 7.28
C LEU A 39 9.31 -0.86 7.12
N THR A 40 9.92 -1.50 8.13
CA THR A 40 11.31 -1.96 8.05
C THR A 40 11.43 -3.24 7.23
N VAL A 41 10.40 -4.10 7.28
CA VAL A 41 10.33 -5.38 6.56
C VAL A 41 9.51 -5.23 5.28
N PHE A 42 8.42 -4.47 5.31
CA PHE A 42 7.51 -4.25 4.19
C PHE A 42 8.15 -3.30 3.16
N GLN A 43 8.68 -3.88 2.09
CA GLN A 43 9.39 -3.16 1.02
C GLN A 43 8.41 -2.67 -0.06
N TYR A 44 8.91 -1.88 -1.02
CA TYR A 44 8.11 -1.46 -2.17
C TYR A 44 7.63 -2.65 -3.02
N SER A 45 8.47 -3.68 -3.22
CA SER A 45 8.11 -4.89 -3.95
C SER A 45 6.87 -5.59 -3.37
N ASP A 46 6.73 -5.63 -2.04
CA ASP A 46 5.57 -6.21 -1.37
C ASP A 46 4.31 -5.38 -1.61
N PHE A 47 4.46 -4.05 -1.60
CA PHE A 47 3.38 -3.15 -1.99
C PHE A 47 2.96 -3.38 -3.44
N LEU A 48 3.90 -3.62 -4.36
CA LEU A 48 3.56 -3.93 -5.76
C LEU A 48 2.79 -5.24 -5.88
N ALA A 49 3.22 -6.28 -5.17
CA ALA A 49 2.53 -7.56 -5.16
C ALA A 49 1.10 -7.42 -4.64
N PHE A 50 0.89 -6.61 -3.58
CA PHE A 50 -0.44 -6.27 -3.10
C PHE A 50 -1.29 -5.54 -4.16
N ILE A 51 -0.73 -4.53 -4.84
CA ILE A 51 -1.45 -3.75 -5.85
C ILE A 51 -1.82 -4.61 -7.05
N GLN A 52 -0.89 -5.45 -7.53
CA GLN A 52 -1.13 -6.40 -8.61
C GLN A 52 -2.21 -7.41 -8.22
N TRP A 53 -2.13 -7.97 -7.02
CA TRP A 53 -3.15 -8.89 -6.51
C TRP A 53 -4.52 -8.20 -6.40
N GLN A 54 -4.59 -6.96 -5.90
CA GLN A 54 -5.84 -6.20 -5.82
C GLN A 54 -6.45 -5.90 -7.19
N TYR A 55 -5.59 -5.60 -8.17
CA TYR A 55 -5.99 -5.40 -9.55
C TYR A 55 -6.60 -6.67 -10.14
N GLN A 56 -5.93 -7.82 -9.97
CA GLN A 56 -6.39 -9.12 -10.46
C GLN A 56 -7.65 -9.62 -9.72
N CYS A 57 -7.71 -9.47 -8.40
CA CYS A 57 -8.74 -10.08 -7.56
C CYS A 57 -10.04 -9.28 -7.50
N THR A 58 -10.01 -7.96 -7.73
CA THR A 58 -11.20 -7.09 -7.55
C THR A 58 -11.59 -6.34 -8.82
N SER A 59 -10.83 -6.44 -9.93
CA SER A 59 -11.02 -5.62 -11.14
C SER A 59 -11.21 -4.14 -10.77
N ASN A 60 -10.40 -3.70 -9.80
CA ASN A 60 -10.62 -2.43 -9.11
C ASN A 60 -10.21 -1.26 -10.01
N LYS A 61 -10.93 -0.14 -9.93
CA LYS A 61 -10.57 1.07 -10.69
C LYS A 61 -9.19 1.59 -10.25
N PRO A 62 -8.37 2.13 -11.17
CA PRO A 62 -7.04 2.65 -10.84
C PRO A 62 -7.06 3.74 -9.75
N GLY A 63 -8.17 4.48 -9.60
CA GLY A 63 -8.35 5.46 -8.53
C GLY A 63 -8.31 4.87 -7.11
N THR A 64 -8.75 3.62 -6.92
CA THR A 64 -8.68 2.94 -5.61
C THR A 64 -7.23 2.59 -5.25
N LEU A 65 -6.46 2.15 -6.23
CA LEU A 65 -5.05 1.75 -6.03
C LEU A 65 -4.19 2.96 -5.65
N ALA A 66 -4.46 4.13 -6.24
CA ALA A 66 -3.82 5.38 -5.87
C ALA A 66 -4.06 5.81 -4.41
N SER A 67 -5.23 5.48 -3.86
CA SER A 67 -5.53 5.74 -2.46
C SER A 67 -4.67 4.90 -1.51
N TYR A 68 -4.36 3.63 -1.85
CA TYR A 68 -3.50 2.79 -1.02
C TYR A 68 -2.07 3.33 -0.94
N ARG A 69 -1.51 3.80 -2.06
CA ARG A 69 -0.17 4.41 -2.06
C ARG A 69 -0.10 5.62 -1.14
N SER A 70 -1.11 6.48 -1.21
CA SER A 70 -1.21 7.67 -0.35
C SER A 70 -1.27 7.27 1.13
N ALA A 71 -2.00 6.20 1.47
CA ALA A 71 -2.07 5.68 2.83
C ALA A 71 -0.72 5.19 3.35
N ILE A 72 0.04 4.47 2.52
CA ILE A 72 1.39 3.98 2.87
C ILE A 72 2.37 5.15 3.01
N LYS A 73 2.39 6.10 2.05
CA LYS A 73 3.24 7.31 2.15
C LYS A 73 2.99 8.10 3.43
N ASP A 74 1.72 8.23 3.83
CA ASP A 74 1.34 8.88 5.09
C ASP A 74 1.83 8.08 6.31
N LEU A 75 1.80 6.74 6.24
CA LEU A 75 2.33 5.86 7.29
C LEU A 75 3.84 6.05 7.48
N TYR A 76 4.62 6.09 6.40
CA TYR A 76 6.07 6.38 6.44
C TYR A 76 6.34 7.71 7.16
N LYS A 77 5.60 8.77 6.80
CA LYS A 77 5.71 10.08 7.46
C LYS A 77 5.35 10.03 8.94
N ARG A 78 4.28 9.31 9.32
CA ARG A 78 3.85 9.20 10.72
C ARG A 78 4.86 8.45 11.59
N GLU A 79 5.42 7.38 11.06
CA GLU A 79 6.42 6.57 11.76
C GLU A 79 7.82 7.23 11.74
N ASN A 80 7.96 8.42 11.13
CA ASN A 80 9.26 9.08 10.90
C ASN A 80 10.27 8.20 10.16
N VAL A 81 9.78 7.36 9.23
CA VAL A 81 10.62 6.49 8.39
C VAL A 81 10.90 7.21 7.07
N PRO A 82 12.16 7.19 6.57
CA PRO A 82 12.48 7.76 5.27
C PRO A 82 11.67 7.06 4.17
N LEU A 83 10.92 7.85 3.40
CA LEU A 83 10.14 7.32 2.29
C LEU A 83 11.10 6.87 1.17
N PRO A 84 11.00 5.63 0.67
CA PRO A 84 11.80 5.17 -0.46
C PRO A 84 11.53 6.00 -1.71
N VAL A 85 12.56 6.23 -2.53
CA VAL A 85 12.44 6.97 -3.81
C VAL A 85 11.45 6.31 -4.77
N GLU A 86 11.22 5.00 -4.65
CA GLU A 86 10.23 4.24 -5.41
C GLU A 86 8.78 4.75 -5.17
N TYR A 87 8.51 5.30 -3.99
CA TYR A 87 7.23 5.94 -3.68
C TYR A 87 7.14 7.41 -4.16
N ASP A 88 8.21 7.94 -4.75
CA ASP A 88 8.23 9.26 -5.37
C ASP A 88 7.76 9.23 -6.84
N GLY A 89 8.06 8.16 -7.59
CA GLY A 89 7.73 8.03 -9.01
C GLY A 89 6.24 8.00 -9.38
N ASP A 90 5.89 7.91 -10.66
CA ASP A 90 4.48 7.86 -11.09
C ASP A 90 3.86 6.47 -10.94
N MET A 91 2.64 6.38 -10.41
CA MET A 91 1.90 5.10 -10.35
C MET A 91 1.54 4.55 -11.73
N LYS A 92 1.55 5.38 -12.77
CA LYS A 92 1.33 4.93 -14.14
C LYS A 92 2.39 3.92 -14.57
N ASP A 93 3.63 4.11 -14.14
CA ASP A 93 4.75 3.22 -14.48
C ASP A 93 4.52 1.81 -13.91
N LEU A 94 3.97 1.77 -12.69
CA LEU A 94 3.56 0.55 -11.99
C LEU A 94 2.54 -0.31 -12.76
N PHE A 95 1.62 0.33 -13.50
CA PHE A 95 0.63 -0.36 -14.32
C PHE A 95 1.11 -0.57 -15.76
N GLN A 96 2.01 0.27 -16.26
CA GLN A 96 2.58 0.15 -17.61
C GLN A 96 3.71 -0.88 -17.69
N GLY A 97 4.35 -1.22 -16.56
CA GLY A 97 5.41 -2.21 -16.46
C GLY A 97 4.96 -3.66 -16.20
N MET A 98 3.66 -3.92 -16.03
CA MET A 98 3.16 -5.30 -16.11
C MET A 98 3.29 -5.74 -17.56
N PRO A 99 4.13 -6.74 -17.89
CA PRO A 99 4.23 -7.18 -19.26
C PRO A 99 2.83 -7.63 -19.70
N SER A 100 2.30 -7.02 -20.76
CA SER A 100 1.45 -7.76 -21.68
C SER A 100 2.31 -8.95 -22.11
N SER A 101 2.18 -10.07 -21.40
CA SER A 101 2.76 -11.31 -21.85
C SER A 101 2.09 -11.59 -23.20
N GLY A 102 2.85 -11.34 -24.27
CA GLY A 102 2.55 -11.83 -25.60
C GLY A 102 2.65 -13.34 -25.68
#